data_AF-A0A2G5WN28-F1
#
_entry.id   AF-A0A2G5WN28-F1
#
_cell.length_a   1.000
_cell.length_b   1.000
_cell.length_c   1.000
_cell.angle_alpha   90.00
_cell.angle_beta   90.00
_cell.angle_gamma   90.00
#
_symmetry.space_group_name_H-M   'P 1'
#
loop_
_entity.id
_entity.type
_entity.pdbx_description
1 polymer ?
#
loop_
_entity_poly.entity_id
_entity_poly.type
_entity_poly.pdbx_seq_one_letter_code
_entity_poly.pdbx_strand_id
1 'polypeptide(L)'
;MNLEDYKTEDIEMVLEMKKAALNQIEGIEKAIWTDDINKATARIAQLYQTMQKVRVMKNRKHDEANLRFVEQEFKKRGIDISIVRIKKAD
;
A
#
# COMPACT_ATOMS: atom_id res chain seq x y z
N MET A 1 -8.87 -5.56 12.74
CA MET A 1 -8.91 -4.84 11.45
C MET A 1 -10.20 -5.24 10.77
N ASN A 2 -11.18 -4.33 10.65
CA ASN A 2 -12.48 -4.64 10.05
C ASN A 2 -12.41 -4.56 8.52
N LEU A 3 -13.00 -5.55 7.85
CA LEU A 3 -13.04 -5.68 6.39
C LEU A 3 -13.89 -4.59 5.71
N GLU A 4 -14.84 -4.00 6.45
CA GLU A 4 -15.77 -2.97 5.96
C GLU A 4 -15.11 -1.62 5.63
N ASP A 5 -13.88 -1.38 6.12
CA ASP A 5 -13.11 -0.16 5.86
C ASP A 5 -12.30 -0.20 4.55
N TYR A 6 -12.44 -1.25 3.74
CA TYR A 6 -11.72 -1.40 2.48
C TYR A 6 -12.69 -1.35 1.30
N LYS A 7 -12.41 -0.50 0.32
CA LYS A 7 -13.04 -0.63 -0.99
C LYS A 7 -12.58 -1.96 -1.59
N THR A 8 -13.49 -2.69 -2.24
CA THR A 8 -13.18 -3.97 -2.91
C THR A 8 -11.94 -3.87 -3.80
N GLU A 9 -11.79 -2.74 -4.50
CA GLU A 9 -10.65 -2.39 -5.34
C GLU A 9 -9.30 -2.37 -4.58
N ASP A 10 -9.27 -1.86 -3.35
CA ASP A 10 -8.06 -1.82 -2.53
C ASP A 10 -7.66 -3.22 -2.05
N ILE A 11 -8.65 -4.06 -1.74
CA ILE A 11 -8.43 -5.47 -1.36
C ILE A 11 -7.87 -6.24 -2.56
N GLU A 12 -8.49 -6.12 -3.71
CA GLU A 12 -8.06 -6.75 -4.96
C GLU A 12 -6.64 -6.32 -5.34
N MET A 13 -6.35 -5.02 -5.28
CA MET A 13 -5.03 -4.49 -5.57
C MET A 13 -3.95 -5.05 -4.63
N VAL A 14 -4.23 -5.15 -3.32
CA VAL A 14 -3.30 -5.76 -2.36
C VAL A 14 -3.11 -7.26 -2.61
N LEU A 15 -4.17 -7.98 -2.97
CA LEU A 15 -4.11 -9.40 -3.31
C LEU A 15 -3.26 -9.63 -4.56
N GLU A 16 -3.42 -8.81 -5.59
CA GLU A 16 -2.59 -8.89 -6.80
C GLU A 16 -1.12 -8.55 -6.50
N MET A 17 -0.84 -7.55 -5.66
CA MET A 17 0.53 -7.27 -5.21
C MET A 17 1.14 -8.44 -4.42
N LYS A 18 0.33 -9.14 -3.60
CA LYS A 18 0.78 -10.33 -2.87
C LYS A 18 1.11 -11.48 -3.82
N LYS A 19 0.26 -11.74 -4.83
CA LYS A 19 0.53 -12.74 -5.88
C LYS A 19 1.80 -12.41 -6.66
N ALA A 20 1.97 -11.15 -7.05
CA ALA A 20 3.16 -10.67 -7.74
C ALA A 20 4.43 -10.87 -6.89
N ALA A 21 4.37 -10.57 -5.58
CA ALA A 21 5.49 -10.80 -4.67
C ALA A 21 5.87 -12.28 -4.56
N LEU A 22 4.88 -13.19 -4.45
CA LEU A 22 5.12 -14.64 -4.41
C LEU A 22 5.77 -15.14 -5.70
N ASN A 23 5.27 -14.71 -6.86
CA ASN A 23 5.88 -15.05 -8.16
C ASN A 23 7.34 -14.59 -8.27
N GLN A 24 7.68 -13.44 -7.67
CA GLN A 24 9.07 -12.98 -7.66
C GLN A 24 9.94 -13.82 -6.74
N ILE A 25 9.44 -14.22 -5.56
CA ILE A 25 10.16 -15.12 -4.63
C ILE A 25 10.46 -16.45 -5.32
N GLU A 26 9.46 -17.11 -5.92
CA GLU A 26 9.67 -18.36 -6.66
C GLU A 26 10.66 -18.19 -7.82
N GLY A 27 10.61 -17.03 -8.49
CA GLY A 27 11.55 -16.70 -9.57
C GLY A 27 12.98 -16.49 -9.09
N ILE A 28 13.17 -15.94 -7.88
CA ILE A 28 14.47 -15.76 -7.24
C ILE A 28 15.03 -17.12 -6.83
N GLU A 29 14.23 -17.96 -6.18
CA GLU A 29 14.62 -19.32 -5.79
C GLU A 29 15.08 -20.15 -6.99
N LYS A 30 14.33 -20.10 -8.10
CA LYS A 30 14.72 -20.76 -9.36
C LYS A 30 16.02 -20.21 -9.92
N ALA A 31 16.19 -18.89 -9.92
CA ALA A 31 17.40 -18.25 -10.45
C ALA A 31 18.65 -18.58 -9.63
N ILE A 32 18.52 -18.65 -8.30
CA ILE A 32 19.58 -19.11 -7.39
C ILE A 32 19.92 -20.58 -7.68
N TRP A 33 18.90 -21.44 -7.84
CA TRP A 33 19.11 -22.85 -8.14
C TRP A 33 19.82 -23.09 -9.49
N THR A 34 19.57 -22.23 -10.48
CA THR A 34 20.25 -22.27 -11.79
C THR A 34 21.54 -21.45 -11.85
N ASP A 35 22.03 -20.94 -10.72
CA ASP A 35 23.23 -20.09 -10.60
C ASP A 35 23.20 -18.80 -11.47
N ASP A 36 22.01 -18.33 -11.83
CA ASP A 36 21.78 -17.09 -12.59
C ASP A 36 21.60 -15.90 -11.63
N ILE A 37 22.73 -15.47 -11.06
CA ILE A 37 22.78 -14.41 -10.05
C ILE A 37 22.27 -13.06 -10.56
N ASN A 38 22.47 -12.76 -11.85
CA ASN A 38 21.97 -11.52 -12.45
C ASN A 38 20.45 -11.50 -12.51
N LYS A 39 19.83 -12.61 -12.90
CA LYS A 39 18.37 -12.76 -12.91
C LYS A 39 17.78 -12.77 -11.50
N ALA A 40 18.44 -13.39 -10.54
CA ALA A 40 18.05 -13.33 -9.14
C ALA A 40 18.06 -11.89 -8.62
N THR A 41 19.12 -11.13 -8.91
CA THR A 41 19.27 -9.73 -8.51
C THR A 41 18.18 -8.83 -9.11
N ALA A 42 17.90 -8.97 -10.40
CA ALA A 42 16.84 -8.21 -11.06
C ALA A 42 15.45 -8.48 -10.44
N ARG A 43 15.16 -9.73 -10.08
CA ARG A 43 13.90 -10.10 -9.42
C ARG A 43 13.81 -9.61 -7.98
N ILE A 44 14.92 -9.61 -7.24
CA ILE A 44 14.98 -9.01 -5.90
C ILE A 44 14.64 -7.51 -5.96
N ALA A 45 15.16 -6.78 -6.96
CA ALA A 45 14.83 -5.37 -7.15
C ALA A 45 13.33 -5.15 -7.42
N GLN A 46 12.72 -6.01 -8.25
CA GLN A 46 11.27 -5.96 -8.53
C GLN A 46 10.42 -6.29 -7.29
N LEU A 47 10.86 -7.26 -6.48
CA LEU A 47 10.21 -7.61 -5.22
C LEU A 47 10.25 -6.42 -4.24
N TYR A 48 11.42 -5.77 -4.12
CA TYR A 48 11.57 -4.57 -3.29
C TYR A 48 10.62 -3.44 -3.70
N GLN A 49 10.51 -3.17 -5.00
CA GLN A 49 9.56 -2.15 -5.51
C GLN A 49 8.11 -2.49 -5.18
N THR A 50 7.73 -3.76 -5.31
CA THR A 50 6.38 -4.23 -4.95
C THR A 50 6.08 -4.02 -3.47
N MET A 51 7.04 -4.37 -2.60
CA MET A 51 6.91 -4.18 -1.16
C MET A 51 6.86 -2.70 -0.75
N GLN A 52 7.59 -1.82 -1.45
CA GLN A 52 7.51 -0.38 -1.22
C GLN A 52 6.12 0.17 -1.55
N LYS A 53 5.49 -0.27 -2.65
CA LYS A 53 4.12 0.13 -2.99
C LYS A 53 3.13 -0.28 -1.90
N VAL A 54 3.23 -1.52 -1.39
CA VAL A 54 2.41 -1.99 -0.26
C VAL A 54 2.59 -1.11 0.97
N ARG A 55 3.83 -0.72 1.28
CA ARG A 55 4.14 0.15 2.42
C ARG A 55 3.51 1.54 2.28
N VAL A 56 3.61 2.15 1.10
CA VAL A 56 3.01 3.45 0.80
C VAL A 56 1.49 3.40 0.96
N MET A 57 0.83 2.35 0.45
CA MET A 57 -0.62 2.18 0.62
C MET A 57 -1.03 2.04 2.09
N LYS A 58 -0.26 1.28 2.88
CA LYS A 58 -0.49 1.15 4.33
C LYS A 58 -0.36 2.51 5.05
N ASN A 59 0.68 3.28 4.73
CA ASN A 59 0.93 4.58 5.35
C ASN A 59 -0.15 5.60 4.97
N ARG A 60 -0.52 5.68 3.68
CA ARG A 60 -1.62 6.54 3.23
C ARG A 60 -2.92 6.27 3.98
N LYS A 61 -3.23 4.99 4.25
CA LYS A 61 -4.42 4.62 5.03
C LYS A 61 -4.31 5.04 6.50
N HIS A 62 -3.12 4.94 7.09
CA HIS A 62 -2.87 5.45 8.44
C HIS A 62 -3.07 6.96 8.51
N ASP A 63 -2.56 7.70 7.52
CA ASP A 63 -2.70 9.15 7.43
C ASP A 63 -4.16 9.57 7.20
N GLU A 64 -4.92 8.85 6.36
CA GLU A 64 -6.35 9.07 6.17
C GLU A 64 -7.16 8.82 7.47
N ALA A 65 -6.80 7.79 8.24
CA ALA A 65 -7.43 7.52 9.53
C ALA A 65 -7.13 8.62 10.57
N ASN A 66 -5.88 9.09 10.63
CA ASN A 66 -5.46 10.19 11.49
C ASN A 66 -6.18 11.49 11.11
N LEU A 67 -6.30 11.78 9.81
CA LEU A 67 -7.07 12.92 9.31
C LEU A 67 -8.53 12.84 9.77
N ARG A 68 -9.22 11.71 9.58
CA ARG A 68 -10.61 11.55 10.04
C ARG A 68 -10.75 11.74 11.55
N PHE A 69 -9.81 11.25 12.34
CA PHE A 69 -9.80 11.48 13.79
C PHE A 69 -9.69 12.96 14.13
N VAL A 70 -8.74 13.66 13.50
CA VAL A 70 -8.56 15.10 13.65
C VAL A 70 -9.82 15.86 13.20
N GLU A 71 -10.45 15.45 12.10
CA GLU A 71 -11.71 16.06 11.62
C GLU A 71 -12.84 15.92 12.65
N GLN A 72 -12.97 14.74 13.26
CA GLN A 72 -13.97 14.51 14.32
C GLN A 72 -13.71 15.36 15.56
N GLU A 73 -12.45 15.51 15.98
CA GLU A 73 -12.09 16.35 17.12
C GLU A 73 -12.38 17.84 16.89
N PHE A 74 -12.11 18.36 15.69
CA PHE A 74 -12.50 19.72 15.32
C PHE A 74 -14.02 19.91 15.32
N LYS A 75 -14.76 18.94 14.77
CA LYS A 75 -16.23 18.96 14.75
C LYS A 75 -16.83 18.95 16.15
N LYS A 76 -16.29 18.15 17.08
CA LYS A 76 -16.71 18.14 18.50
C LYS A 76 -16.52 19.49 19.18
N ARG A 77 -15.50 20.24 18.77
CA ARG A 77 -15.20 21.59 19.29
C ARG A 77 -15.97 22.70 18.56
N GLY A 78 -16.89 22.35 17.65
CA GLY A 78 -17.69 23.31 16.89
C GLY A 78 -16.90 24.06 15.80
N ILE A 79 -15.72 23.55 15.42
CA ILE A 79 -14.87 24.18 14.40
C ILE A 79 -15.20 23.53 13.04
N ASP A 80 -15.70 24.33 12.09
CA ASP A 80 -15.89 23.87 10.72
C ASP A 80 -14.56 23.90 9.95
N ILE A 81 -14.13 22.72 9.52
CA ILE A 81 -12.89 22.46 8.78
C ILE A 81 -13.17 22.09 7.32
N SER A 82 -14.39 22.36 6.82
CA SER A 82 -14.75 22.24 5.40
C SER A 82 -13.77 22.98 4.46
N ILE A 83 -13.07 24.00 4.97
CA ILE A 83 -12.04 24.79 4.28
C ILE A 83 -10.69 24.04 4.16
N VAL A 84 -10.38 23.11 5.08
CA VAL A 84 -9.13 22.33 5.12
C VAL A 84 -9.19 21.11 4.19
N ARG A 85 -10.34 20.82 3.57
CA ARG A 85 -10.42 19.94 2.39
C ARG A 85 -9.73 20.63 1.22
N ILE A 86 -8.40 20.66 1.26
CA ILE A 86 -7.55 20.98 0.12
C ILE A 86 -8.04 20.09 -1.01
N LYS A 87 -8.48 20.74 -2.09
CA LYS A 87 -8.87 20.15 -3.37
C LYS A 87 -8.09 18.87 -3.61
N LYS A 88 -8.77 17.72 -3.60
CA LYS A 88 -8.35 16.62 -4.47
C LYS A 88 -8.47 17.19 -5.88
N ALA A 89 -7.34 17.67 -6.41
CA ALA A 89 -7.23 17.96 -7.83
C ALA A 89 -7.40 16.62 -8.56
N ASP A 90 -8.24 16.66 -9.59
CA ASP A 90 -8.52 15.56 -10.52
C ASP A 90 -7.26 14.89 -11.07
#